data_AF-A0A8H3XER0-F1
#
_entry.id   AF-A0A8H3XER0-F1
#
_cell.length_a   1.000
_cell.length_b   1.000
_cell.length_c   1.000
_cell.angle_alpha   90.00
_cell.angle_beta   90.00
_cell.angle_gamma   90.00
#
_symmetry.space_group_name_H-M   'P 1'
#
loop_
_entity.id
_entity.type
_entity.pdbx_description
1 polymer ?
#
loop_
_entity_poly.entity_id
_entity_poly.type
_entity_poly.pdbx_seq_one_letter_code
_entity_poly.pdbx_strand_id
1 'polypeptide(L)'
;MDQATDLIGKYLLTGWVLTNTVCRTPSCNIPLLRSKDSSIWFCVLCEKPENAPTNSPQNSLQNETSNIANNLEPTILNSQDSTSTHSAVNMSIEERREQSRRASQSIGQYLLQGWALIDEICPNDTCVGVPLLRSRDKKRYCVICQQYYINESDVDHSKYKISHDLAPQTSTSSSNSSVFNGKKRESYAKDTEIIAITSFSNNNETLNTAQKTIMSKLEELSALLQNTIDISEVKSICDAMKSCAQALEALGSLNRT
;
A
#
# COMPACT_ATOMS: atom_id res chain seq x y z
N MET A 1 23.31 7.53 30.11
CA MET A 1 22.25 7.11 29.17
C MET A 1 22.80 6.06 28.22
N ASP A 2 24.03 6.24 27.73
CA ASP A 2 24.69 5.38 26.74
C ASP A 2 24.73 3.88 27.08
N GLN A 3 25.00 3.52 28.34
CA GLN A 3 25.02 2.12 28.78
C GLN A 3 23.69 1.38 28.55
N ALA A 4 22.54 2.07 28.69
CA ALA A 4 21.24 1.46 28.44
C ALA A 4 21.06 1.18 26.95
N THR A 5 21.42 2.14 26.10
CA THR A 5 21.31 2.03 24.64
C THR A 5 22.16 0.89 24.08
N ASP A 6 23.39 0.73 24.58
CA ASP A 6 24.29 -0.35 24.16
C ASP A 6 23.74 -1.73 24.52
N LEU A 7 23.23 -1.88 25.75
CA LEU A 7 22.62 -3.14 26.20
C LEU A 7 21.32 -3.44 25.43
N ILE A 8 20.46 -2.43 25.21
CA ILE A 8 19.26 -2.56 24.39
C ILE A 8 19.66 -3.05 22.99
N GLY A 9 20.65 -2.42 22.36
CA GLY A 9 21.15 -2.81 21.04
C GLY A 9 21.62 -4.27 21.00
N LYS A 10 22.38 -4.71 22.01
CA LYS A 10 22.83 -6.11 22.12
C LYS A 10 21.66 -7.09 22.20
N TYR A 11 20.62 -6.79 22.98
CA TYR A 11 19.46 -7.67 23.11
C TYR A 11 18.57 -7.65 21.85
N LEU A 12 18.40 -6.51 21.19
CA LEU A 12 17.69 -6.42 19.91
C LEU A 12 18.34 -7.29 18.83
N LEU A 13 19.67 -7.27 18.74
CA LEU A 13 20.43 -8.11 17.80
C LEU A 13 20.35 -9.61 18.10
N THR A 14 20.02 -9.99 19.34
CA THR A 14 19.79 -11.38 19.74
C THR A 14 18.32 -11.80 19.62
N GLY A 15 17.45 -10.93 19.11
CA GLY A 15 16.05 -11.24 18.83
C GLY A 15 15.08 -10.92 19.97
N TRP A 16 15.50 -10.14 20.96
CA TRP A 16 14.59 -9.56 21.94
C TRP A 16 13.85 -8.38 21.35
N VAL A 17 12.66 -8.09 21.88
CA VAL A 17 11.77 -7.06 21.36
C VAL A 17 11.70 -5.93 22.37
N LEU A 18 12.09 -4.72 21.95
CA LEU A 18 11.88 -3.50 22.75
C LEU A 18 10.37 -3.22 22.83
N THR A 19 9.88 -2.95 24.03
CA THR A 19 8.46 -2.68 24.27
C THR A 19 8.23 -1.18 24.42
N ASN A 20 6.96 -0.79 24.39
CA ASN A 20 6.52 0.57 24.70
C ASN A 20 6.24 0.77 26.21
N THR A 21 6.61 -0.20 27.06
CA THR A 21 6.45 -0.11 28.51
C THR A 21 7.78 0.27 29.14
N VAL A 22 7.78 1.26 30.02
CA VAL A 22 8.97 1.69 30.75
C VAL A 22 9.18 0.88 32.03
N CYS A 23 10.40 0.87 32.52
CA CYS A 23 10.76 0.25 33.79
C CYS A 23 9.90 0.79 34.95
N ARG A 24 9.55 -0.08 35.89
CA ARG A 24 8.73 0.28 37.07
C ARG A 24 9.55 0.91 38.20
N THR A 25 10.87 0.79 38.15
CA THR A 25 11.75 1.35 39.18
C THR A 25 11.62 2.87 39.18
N PRO A 26 11.30 3.50 40.34
CA PRO A 26 11.20 4.96 40.42
C PRO A 26 12.53 5.58 39.98
N SER A 27 12.47 6.64 39.17
CA SER A 27 13.62 7.28 38.49
C SER A 27 14.25 6.53 37.31
N CYS A 28 13.71 5.37 36.89
CA CYS A 28 14.15 4.67 35.67
C CYS A 28 13.14 4.83 34.52
N ASN A 29 13.56 5.49 33.45
CA ASN A 29 12.74 5.68 32.24
C ASN A 29 13.19 4.79 31.07
N ILE A 30 13.84 3.67 31.36
CA ILE A 30 14.34 2.75 30.34
C ILE A 30 13.21 1.82 29.88
N PRO A 31 12.95 1.69 28.57
CA PRO A 31 11.96 0.74 28.05
C PRO A 31 12.33 -0.71 28.40
N LEU A 32 11.32 -1.54 28.66
CA LEU A 32 11.50 -2.97 28.89
C LEU A 32 11.80 -3.68 27.57
N LEU A 33 12.54 -4.79 27.65
CA LEU A 33 12.62 -5.75 26.56
C LEU A 33 11.82 -6.99 26.93
N ARG A 34 11.23 -7.61 25.92
CA ARG A 34 10.57 -8.92 26.07
C ARG A 34 11.19 -9.97 25.16
N SER A 35 11.09 -11.23 25.59
CA SER A 35 11.45 -12.38 24.75
C SER A 35 10.49 -12.52 23.57
N LYS A 36 10.87 -13.29 22.54
CA LYS A 36 10.05 -13.48 21.33
C LYS A 36 8.70 -14.14 21.62
N ASP A 37 8.66 -15.06 22.57
CA ASP A 37 7.47 -15.72 23.11
C ASP A 37 6.74 -14.88 24.17
N SER A 38 7.26 -13.69 24.50
CA SER A 38 6.72 -12.74 25.48
C SER A 38 6.62 -13.29 26.92
N SER A 39 7.35 -14.37 27.23
CA SER A 39 7.39 -14.99 28.56
C SER A 39 8.25 -14.21 29.56
N ILE A 40 9.28 -13.51 29.10
CA ILE A 40 10.21 -12.75 29.93
C ILE A 40 10.16 -11.28 29.55
N TRP A 41 10.05 -10.41 30.56
CA TRP A 41 10.09 -8.95 30.41
C TRP A 41 11.07 -8.40 31.44
N PHE A 42 11.99 -7.53 31.02
CA PHE A 42 12.98 -6.98 31.96
C PHE A 42 13.52 -5.62 31.51
N CYS A 43 14.01 -4.83 32.45
CA CYS A 43 14.78 -3.62 32.19
C CYS A 43 16.26 -3.94 32.20
N VAL A 44 17.00 -3.59 31.13
CA VAL A 44 18.43 -3.90 31.02
C VAL A 44 19.30 -3.38 32.16
N LEU A 45 18.85 -2.36 32.88
CA LEU A 45 19.57 -1.78 34.02
C LEU A 45 19.05 -2.27 35.39
N CYS A 46 17.74 -2.53 35.52
CA CYS A 46 17.11 -2.77 36.81
C CYS A 46 16.82 -4.24 37.11
N GLU A 47 16.61 -5.08 36.09
CA GLU A 47 16.22 -6.49 36.26
C GLU A 47 16.99 -7.35 35.27
N LYS A 48 17.76 -8.34 35.71
CA LYS A 48 18.41 -9.29 34.80
C LYS A 48 17.55 -10.55 34.71
N PRO A 49 17.24 -11.06 33.50
CA PRO A 49 16.50 -12.31 33.39
C PRO A 49 17.41 -13.44 33.84
N GLU A 50 17.00 -14.18 34.87
CA GLU A 50 17.76 -15.30 35.44
C GLU A 50 18.00 -16.46 34.46
N ASN A 51 17.39 -16.42 33.26
CA ASN A 51 17.49 -17.46 32.23
C ASN A 51 18.11 -16.99 30.90
N ALA A 52 18.94 -15.94 30.91
CA ALA A 52 19.80 -15.68 29.74
C ALA A 52 20.84 -16.81 29.61
N PRO A 53 21.06 -17.39 28.41
CA PRO A 53 22.18 -18.30 28.18
C PRO A 53 23.48 -17.54 28.43
N THR A 54 23.98 -17.66 29.65
CA THR A 54 25.15 -16.96 30.14
C THR A 54 26.34 -17.88 29.94
N ASN A 55 27.07 -17.70 28.85
CA ASN A 55 28.46 -18.13 28.83
C ASN A 55 29.26 -17.16 29.74
N SER A 56 29.52 -17.64 30.96
CA SER A 56 30.64 -17.32 31.87
C SER A 56 30.53 -16.06 32.77
N PRO A 57 31.36 -15.97 33.84
CA PRO A 57 31.43 -16.84 35.01
C PRO A 57 31.01 -16.10 36.32
N GLN A 58 30.76 -16.91 37.33
CA GLN A 58 30.18 -16.64 38.65
C GLN A 58 30.77 -15.44 39.41
N ASN A 59 29.91 -14.71 40.12
CA ASN A 59 30.19 -14.37 41.52
C ASN A 59 28.90 -14.20 42.33
N SER A 60 28.98 -14.68 43.57
CA SER A 60 27.89 -15.13 44.45
C SER A 60 27.21 -14.04 45.28
N LEU A 61 26.18 -14.48 46.01
CA LEU A 61 25.51 -13.90 47.20
C LEU A 61 24.31 -12.98 46.88
N GLN A 62 23.16 -13.02 47.54
CA GLN A 62 22.43 -13.97 48.38
C GLN A 62 21.09 -13.27 48.71
N ASN A 63 20.06 -14.07 48.97
CA ASN A 63 18.93 -13.80 49.87
C ASN A 63 17.64 -13.09 49.37
N GLU A 64 16.59 -13.95 49.34
CA GLU A 64 15.34 -13.87 50.12
C GLU A 64 14.07 -13.22 49.55
N THR A 65 13.16 -14.14 49.16
CA THR A 65 11.78 -14.33 49.67
C THR A 65 10.73 -13.22 49.55
N SER A 66 9.64 -13.53 48.84
CA SER A 66 8.20 -13.37 49.18
C SER A 66 7.38 -12.94 47.95
N ASN A 67 6.60 -13.81 47.30
CA ASN A 67 5.18 -14.10 47.55
C ASN A 67 4.17 -12.97 47.24
N ILE A 68 3.09 -13.37 46.53
CA ILE A 68 1.74 -12.75 46.38
C ILE A 68 1.43 -12.05 45.04
N ALA A 69 0.99 -12.88 44.09
CA ALA A 69 -0.36 -12.95 43.52
C ALA A 69 -1.21 -11.66 43.26
N ASN A 70 -1.80 -11.68 42.05
CA ASN A 70 -3.14 -11.19 41.66
C ASN A 70 -3.37 -9.68 41.55
N ASN A 71 -3.50 -9.17 40.32
CA ASN A 71 -4.81 -9.02 39.67
C ASN A 71 -4.70 -8.27 38.33
N LEU A 72 -5.47 -8.77 37.37
CA LEU A 72 -5.76 -8.15 36.08
C LEU A 72 -6.75 -6.99 36.28
N GLU A 73 -6.52 -5.83 35.64
CA GLU A 73 -7.41 -5.26 34.61
C GLU A 73 -6.86 -3.94 34.02
N PRO A 74 -7.27 -3.57 32.78
CA PRO A 74 -6.57 -2.62 31.94
C PRO A 74 -7.09 -1.20 32.14
N THR A 75 -6.21 -0.27 32.52
CA THR A 75 -6.50 1.16 32.39
C THR A 75 -6.02 1.65 31.04
N ILE A 76 -6.98 1.89 30.15
CA ILE A 76 -6.84 2.57 28.88
C ILE A 76 -6.24 3.96 29.14
N LEU A 77 -5.01 4.23 28.71
CA LEU A 77 -4.54 5.60 28.50
C LEU A 77 -3.91 5.77 27.12
N ASN A 78 -4.74 6.40 26.30
CA ASN A 78 -4.49 7.00 24.99
C ASN A 78 -3.13 7.72 24.93
N SER A 79 -2.23 7.26 24.07
CA SER A 79 -0.98 7.96 23.75
C SER A 79 -1.05 8.48 22.31
N GLN A 80 -1.53 9.71 22.18
CA GLN A 80 -1.16 10.59 21.08
C GLN A 80 0.06 11.38 21.57
N ASP A 81 1.19 11.27 20.89
CA ASP A 81 1.74 12.39 20.11
C ASP A 81 3.17 12.09 19.66
N SER A 82 3.44 12.34 18.38
CA SER A 82 4.74 12.68 17.82
C SER A 82 4.52 13.13 16.37
N THR A 83 4.35 14.44 16.26
CA THR A 83 4.38 15.30 15.08
C THR A 83 5.44 14.93 14.04
N SER A 84 5.01 14.81 12.79
CA SER A 84 5.79 15.11 11.59
C SER A 84 4.93 15.92 10.62
N THR A 85 5.56 16.95 10.07
CA THR A 85 4.97 18.18 9.54
C THR A 85 4.49 18.05 8.09
N HIS A 86 3.43 18.81 7.75
CA HIS A 86 2.92 19.19 6.41
C HIS A 86 1.94 18.26 5.68
N SER A 87 0.65 18.44 5.98
CA SER A 87 -0.35 19.03 5.07
C SER A 87 -1.73 18.74 5.66
N ALA A 88 -2.58 19.76 5.72
CA ALA A 88 -3.88 19.72 6.38
C ALA A 88 -4.88 18.83 5.63
N VAL A 89 -4.73 17.52 5.80
CA VAL A 89 -5.80 16.56 5.53
C VAL A 89 -6.31 16.11 6.90
N ASN A 90 -7.57 16.45 7.19
CA ASN A 90 -8.25 16.11 8.44
C ASN A 90 -8.59 14.60 8.49
N MET A 91 -7.56 13.74 8.38
CA MET A 91 -7.68 12.30 8.62
C MET A 91 -7.48 12.05 10.10
N SER A 92 -8.43 11.35 10.73
CA SER A 92 -8.27 10.90 12.10
C SER A 92 -7.10 9.92 12.23
N ILE A 93 -6.56 9.79 13.44
CA ILE A 93 -5.47 8.84 13.72
C ILE A 93 -5.91 7.40 13.42
N GLU A 94 -7.16 7.07 13.70
CA GLU A 94 -7.69 5.73 13.46
C GLU A 94 -7.76 5.42 11.97
N GLU A 95 -8.26 6.35 11.15
CA GLU A 95 -8.28 6.16 9.69
C GLU A 95 -6.87 6.05 9.11
N ARG A 96 -5.89 6.78 9.66
CA ARG A 96 -4.49 6.66 9.25
C ARG A 96 -3.91 5.28 9.58
N ARG A 97 -4.22 4.72 10.76
CA ARG A 97 -3.81 3.37 11.16
C ARG A 97 -4.42 2.32 10.27
N GLU A 98 -5.72 2.43 10.01
CA GLU A 98 -6.44 1.49 9.16
C GLU A 98 -5.95 1.56 7.70
N GLN A 99 -5.69 2.76 7.17
CA GLN A 99 -5.05 2.92 5.86
C GLN A 99 -3.67 2.25 5.84
N SER A 100 -2.83 2.48 6.84
CA SER A 100 -1.50 1.89 6.92
C SER A 100 -1.57 0.36 6.96
N ARG A 101 -2.55 -0.20 7.69
CA ARG A 101 -2.79 -1.65 7.74
C ARG A 101 -3.17 -2.21 6.37
N ARG A 102 -4.13 -1.58 5.68
CA ARG A 102 -4.54 -1.97 4.32
C ARG A 102 -3.38 -1.86 3.33
N ALA A 103 -2.65 -0.76 3.36
CA ALA A 103 -1.47 -0.54 2.52
C ALA A 103 -0.44 -1.64 2.74
N SER A 104 -0.08 -1.94 3.99
CA SER A 104 0.94 -2.94 4.33
C SER A 104 0.54 -4.34 3.86
N GLN A 105 -0.74 -4.70 3.98
CA GLN A 105 -1.25 -5.99 3.52
C GLN A 105 -1.12 -6.13 2.00
N SER A 106 -1.55 -5.12 1.24
CA SER A 106 -1.47 -5.14 -0.23
C SER A 106 -0.03 -5.03 -0.73
N ILE A 107 0.79 -4.16 -0.12
CA ILE A 107 2.24 -4.06 -0.43
C ILE A 107 2.89 -5.44 -0.32
N GLY A 108 2.65 -6.16 0.78
CA GLY A 108 3.19 -7.51 0.97
C GLY A 108 2.84 -8.47 -0.17
N GLN A 109 1.60 -8.43 -0.67
CA GLN A 109 1.17 -9.26 -1.80
C GLN A 109 1.93 -8.93 -3.09
N TYR A 110 2.11 -7.65 -3.41
CA TYR A 110 2.85 -7.23 -4.60
C TYR A 110 4.35 -7.53 -4.50
N LEU A 111 4.95 -7.40 -3.31
CA LEU A 111 6.34 -7.78 -3.09
C LEU A 111 6.56 -9.28 -3.34
N LEU A 112 5.64 -10.14 -2.91
CA LEU A 112 5.67 -11.57 -3.22
C LEU A 112 5.53 -11.86 -4.72
N GLN A 113 4.84 -11.00 -5.47
CA GLN A 113 4.74 -11.07 -6.93
C GLN A 113 5.99 -10.50 -7.64
N GLY A 114 7.02 -10.10 -6.91
CA GLY A 114 8.27 -9.59 -7.47
C GLY A 114 8.23 -8.10 -7.84
N TRP A 115 7.30 -7.33 -7.29
CA TRP A 115 7.33 -5.87 -7.37
C TRP A 115 8.35 -5.32 -6.37
N ALA A 116 8.77 -4.07 -6.58
CA ALA A 116 9.71 -3.39 -5.69
C ALA A 116 9.03 -2.20 -4.99
N LEU A 117 9.21 -2.05 -3.68
CA LEU A 117 8.90 -0.80 -2.99
C LEU A 117 9.91 0.27 -3.43
N ILE A 118 9.48 1.50 -3.66
CA ILE A 118 10.36 2.63 -4.00
C ILE A 118 10.30 3.73 -2.95
N ASP A 119 11.35 4.55 -2.88
CA ASP A 119 11.50 5.67 -1.93
C ASP A 119 10.71 6.91 -2.38
N GLU A 120 9.46 6.70 -2.80
CA GLU A 120 8.55 7.74 -3.23
C GLU A 120 7.17 7.50 -2.64
N ILE A 121 6.51 8.58 -2.26
CA ILE A 121 5.20 8.55 -1.61
C ILE A 121 4.14 8.89 -2.66
N CYS A 122 2.95 8.33 -2.51
CA CYS A 122 1.80 8.68 -3.33
C CYS A 122 1.49 10.18 -3.21
N PRO A 123 1.38 10.92 -4.34
CA PRO A 123 1.05 12.35 -4.32
C PRO A 123 -0.44 12.63 -4.12
N ASN A 124 -1.30 11.61 -4.05
CA ASN A 124 -2.72 11.79 -3.78
C ASN A 124 -2.92 12.15 -2.29
N ASP A 125 -3.62 13.25 -2.01
CA ASP A 125 -3.92 13.72 -0.66
C ASP A 125 -4.67 12.69 0.21
N THR A 126 -5.44 11.80 -0.42
CA THR A 126 -6.13 10.71 0.28
C THR A 126 -5.19 9.59 0.73
N CYS A 127 -3.99 9.50 0.17
CA CYS A 127 -3.01 8.43 0.37
C CYS A 127 -1.81 8.87 1.23
N VAL A 128 -2.08 9.42 2.41
CA VAL A 128 -1.06 10.03 3.27
C VAL A 128 0.01 9.02 3.70
N GLY A 129 1.26 9.26 3.28
CA GLY A 129 2.43 8.48 3.70
C GLY A 129 2.50 7.06 3.09
N VAL A 130 1.73 6.79 2.04
CA VAL A 130 1.72 5.48 1.37
C VAL A 130 2.86 5.42 0.34
N PRO A 131 3.83 4.50 0.47
CA PRO A 131 4.90 4.35 -0.52
C PRO A 131 4.37 3.76 -1.83
N LEU A 132 4.96 4.18 -2.95
CA LEU A 132 4.69 3.63 -4.26
C LEU A 132 5.44 2.29 -4.46
N LEU A 133 4.87 1.42 -5.30
CA LEU A 133 5.56 0.24 -5.82
C LEU A 133 5.91 0.42 -7.28
N ARG A 134 6.98 -0.23 -7.71
CA ARG A 134 7.41 -0.31 -9.10
C ARG A 134 7.20 -1.73 -9.64
N SER A 135 6.49 -1.82 -10.76
CA SER A 135 6.31 -3.06 -11.51
C SER A 135 7.58 -3.45 -12.26
N ARG A 136 7.60 -4.66 -12.83
CA ARG A 136 8.69 -5.11 -13.73
C ARG A 136 8.82 -4.23 -14.98
N ASP A 137 7.70 -3.64 -15.42
CA ASP A 137 7.64 -2.69 -16.54
C ASP A 137 8.03 -1.25 -16.13
N LYS A 138 8.60 -1.09 -14.94
CA LYS A 138 9.03 0.20 -14.35
C LYS A 138 7.90 1.20 -14.10
N LYS A 139 6.64 0.77 -14.12
CA LYS A 139 5.50 1.63 -13.79
C LYS A 139 5.36 1.77 -12.28
N ARG A 140 5.07 2.97 -11.81
CA ARG A 140 4.88 3.27 -10.38
C ARG A 140 3.41 3.18 -10.04
N TYR A 141 3.07 2.61 -8.89
CA TYR A 141 1.70 2.26 -8.54
C TYR A 141 1.45 2.45 -7.05
N CYS A 142 0.34 3.08 -6.69
CA CYS A 142 -0.13 3.17 -5.32
C CYS A 142 -1.18 2.10 -5.03
N VAL A 143 -1.03 1.34 -3.95
CA VAL A 143 -1.97 0.27 -3.57
C VAL A 143 -3.30 0.79 -2.98
N ILE A 144 -3.32 2.02 -2.47
CA ILE A 144 -4.52 2.58 -1.83
C ILE A 144 -5.44 3.23 -2.88
N CYS A 145 -4.96 4.21 -3.63
CA CYS A 145 -5.76 4.83 -4.70
C CYS A 145 -5.74 4.05 -6.02
N GLN A 146 -4.95 2.97 -6.11
CA GLN A 146 -4.88 2.09 -7.29
C GLN A 146 -4.48 2.82 -8.57
N GLN A 147 -3.70 3.90 -8.44
CA GLN A 147 -3.30 4.76 -9.54
C GLN A 147 -1.84 4.56 -9.93
N TYR A 148 -1.58 4.67 -11.23
CA TYR A 148 -0.23 4.67 -11.78
C TYR A 148 0.36 6.07 -11.89
N TYR A 149 1.65 6.19 -11.59
CA TYR A 149 2.42 7.42 -11.68
C TYR A 149 3.62 7.22 -12.63
N ILE A 150 3.99 8.27 -13.36
CA ILE A 150 5.05 8.24 -14.37
C ILE A 150 6.07 9.34 -14.07
N ASN A 151 7.36 9.00 -14.25
CA ASN A 151 8.48 9.92 -14.47
C ASN A 151 8.24 11.07 -15.43
N GLU A 152 8.53 12.32 -15.11
CA GLU A 152 8.80 13.33 -16.16
C GLU A 152 9.86 12.83 -17.14
N SER A 153 10.89 12.15 -16.62
CA SER A 153 11.98 11.52 -17.37
C SER A 153 11.56 10.31 -18.20
N ASP A 154 10.43 9.66 -17.84
CA ASP A 154 9.93 8.45 -18.49
C ASP A 154 8.83 8.77 -19.51
N VAL A 155 8.48 10.05 -19.67
CA VAL A 155 7.56 10.52 -20.71
C VAL A 155 8.27 10.45 -22.07
N ASP A 156 7.81 9.54 -22.93
CA ASP A 156 8.18 9.52 -24.34
C ASP A 156 7.55 10.73 -25.05
N HIS A 157 8.30 11.83 -25.09
CA HIS A 157 7.90 13.08 -25.75
C HIS A 157 7.66 12.89 -27.27
N SER A 158 8.10 11.77 -27.85
CA SER A 158 7.86 11.48 -29.28
C SER A 158 6.41 11.09 -29.57
N LYS A 159 5.60 10.74 -28.57
CA LYS A 159 4.20 10.30 -28.76
C LYS A 159 3.15 11.39 -28.59
N TYR A 160 3.51 12.53 -28.00
CA TYR A 160 2.58 13.62 -27.74
C TYR A 160 2.99 14.83 -28.57
N LYS A 161 2.40 14.99 -29.77
CA LYS A 161 2.47 16.26 -30.50
C LYS A 161 1.64 17.28 -29.73
N ILE A 162 2.30 18.19 -29.04
CA ILE A 162 1.66 19.39 -28.48
C ILE A 162 1.26 20.24 -29.70
N SER A 163 -0.02 20.24 -30.04
CA SER A 163 -0.59 21.19 -31.00
C SER A 163 -0.56 22.57 -30.36
N HIS A 164 0.52 23.32 -30.60
CA HIS A 164 0.64 24.70 -30.15
C HIS A 164 -0.12 25.63 -31.12
N ASP A 165 -1.45 25.57 -31.10
CA ASP A 165 -2.28 26.59 -31.75
C ASP A 165 -2.57 27.71 -30.74
N LEU A 166 -1.79 28.79 -30.87
CA LEU A 166 -2.24 30.19 -30.95
C LEU A 166 -0.99 31.09 -30.92
N ALA A 167 -0.47 31.46 -32.09
CA ALA A 167 0.15 32.77 -32.30
C ALA A 167 0.12 33.15 -33.79
N PRO A 168 -0.02 34.45 -34.14
CA PRO A 168 -0.38 34.89 -35.49
C PRO A 168 0.78 34.86 -36.48
N GLN A 169 0.43 34.64 -37.74
CA GLN A 169 1.31 34.46 -38.88
C GLN A 169 2.16 35.69 -39.22
N THR A 170 3.38 35.47 -39.73
CA THR A 170 3.86 36.20 -40.90
C THR A 170 4.91 35.39 -41.69
N SER A 171 4.68 35.38 -42.99
CA SER A 171 5.40 34.81 -44.14
C SER A 171 6.94 34.79 -44.11
N THR A 172 7.56 33.78 -44.75
CA THR A 172 8.27 33.92 -46.05
C THR A 172 8.70 32.54 -46.59
N SER A 173 8.48 32.37 -47.89
CA SER A 173 8.82 31.29 -48.83
C SER A 173 10.26 30.75 -48.80
N SER A 174 10.43 29.45 -49.07
CA SER A 174 11.34 28.91 -50.11
C SER A 174 11.17 27.40 -50.31
N SER A 175 11.05 27.05 -51.59
CA SER A 175 11.07 25.72 -52.21
C SER A 175 12.37 24.96 -51.98
N ASN A 176 12.29 23.62 -51.86
CA ASN A 176 13.04 22.71 -52.72
C ASN A 176 12.60 21.25 -52.57
N SER A 177 12.34 20.66 -53.73
CA SER A 177 12.08 19.25 -53.96
C SER A 177 13.41 18.47 -53.95
N SER A 178 13.43 17.28 -53.33
CA SER A 178 14.34 16.21 -53.76
C SER A 178 13.79 14.84 -53.40
N VAL A 179 13.31 14.17 -54.44
CA VAL A 179 13.23 12.72 -54.61
C VAL A 179 14.57 12.07 -54.26
N PHE A 180 14.60 10.98 -53.49
CA PHE A 180 15.48 9.83 -53.78
C PHE A 180 15.02 8.55 -53.07
N ASN A 181 15.07 7.48 -53.86
CA ASN A 181 14.64 6.11 -53.63
C ASN A 181 15.43 5.34 -52.55
N GLY A 182 14.70 4.50 -51.80
CA GLY A 182 14.84 3.04 -51.81
C GLY A 182 16.05 2.38 -51.11
N LYS A 183 15.76 1.46 -50.18
CA LYS A 183 15.99 0.02 -50.44
C LYS A 183 15.39 -0.89 -49.37
N LYS A 184 14.62 -1.83 -49.91
CA LYS A 184 14.02 -3.05 -49.39
C LYS A 184 15.10 -4.03 -48.87
N ARG A 185 14.83 -4.75 -47.78
CA ARG A 185 15.19 -6.17 -47.61
C ARG A 185 14.13 -6.89 -46.74
N GLU A 186 13.23 -7.55 -47.46
CA GLU A 186 12.61 -8.86 -47.17
C GLU A 186 13.57 -9.85 -46.46
N SER A 187 13.18 -10.91 -45.77
CA SER A 187 11.93 -11.47 -45.21
C SER A 187 12.31 -12.89 -44.78
N TYR A 188 11.80 -13.41 -43.66
CA TYR A 188 11.52 -14.85 -43.55
C TYR A 188 10.16 -15.02 -42.86
N ALA A 189 9.21 -15.48 -43.67
CA ALA A 189 7.85 -15.79 -43.31
C ALA A 189 7.77 -17.16 -42.62
N LYS A 190 6.80 -17.29 -41.70
CA LYS A 190 5.95 -18.48 -41.65
C LYS A 190 4.50 -17.99 -41.57
N ASP A 191 3.77 -18.40 -42.59
CA ASP A 191 2.35 -18.18 -42.82
C ASP A 191 1.49 -18.82 -41.71
N THR A 192 0.36 -18.21 -41.36
CA THR A 192 -0.96 -18.78 -41.67
C THR A 192 -2.04 -17.73 -41.37
N GLU A 193 -2.67 -17.33 -42.47
CA GLU A 193 -4.02 -16.81 -42.71
C GLU A 193 -4.53 -15.49 -42.12
N ILE A 194 -4.85 -14.66 -43.11
CA ILE A 194 -5.56 -13.39 -43.11
C ILE A 194 -7.04 -13.62 -42.82
N ILE A 195 -7.59 -12.84 -41.88
CA ILE A 195 -8.94 -12.26 -42.06
C ILE A 195 -8.81 -10.77 -41.79
N ALA A 196 -8.95 -9.99 -42.86
CA ALA A 196 -9.26 -8.57 -42.77
C ALA A 196 -10.76 -8.39 -42.48
N ILE A 197 -11.10 -7.23 -41.90
CA ILE A 197 -12.45 -6.68 -41.65
C ILE A 197 -13.07 -7.30 -40.37
N THR A 198 -13.30 -6.61 -39.24
CA THR A 198 -14.24 -5.50 -39.05
C THR A 198 -14.09 -4.89 -37.63
N SER A 199 -13.17 -3.95 -37.38
CA SER A 199 -13.04 -3.32 -36.05
C SER A 199 -13.96 -2.12 -35.88
N PHE A 200 -15.28 -2.34 -35.97
CA PHE A 200 -16.28 -1.31 -35.66
C PHE A 200 -17.55 -1.84 -34.97
N SER A 201 -17.61 -3.11 -34.52
CA SER A 201 -18.87 -3.68 -33.98
C SER A 201 -18.81 -4.29 -32.57
N ASN A 202 -17.66 -4.26 -31.86
CA ASN A 202 -17.50 -5.02 -30.61
C ASN A 202 -17.70 -4.22 -29.31
N ASN A 203 -17.90 -2.90 -29.38
CA ASN A 203 -18.14 -2.08 -28.19
C ASN A 203 -19.53 -2.37 -27.59
N ASN A 204 -20.53 -2.62 -28.43
CA ASN A 204 -21.89 -2.86 -27.95
C ASN A 204 -22.05 -4.24 -27.32
N GLU A 205 -21.39 -5.27 -27.88
CA GLU A 205 -21.44 -6.63 -27.31
C GLU A 205 -20.71 -6.70 -25.96
N THR A 206 -19.58 -6.01 -25.83
CA THR A 206 -18.84 -5.93 -24.57
C THR A 206 -19.60 -5.13 -23.51
N LEU A 207 -20.23 -3.99 -23.87
CA LEU A 207 -21.12 -3.24 -22.98
C LEU A 207 -22.33 -4.06 -22.52
N ASN A 208 -22.99 -4.77 -23.45
CA ASN A 208 -24.12 -5.63 -23.13
C ASN A 208 -23.73 -6.81 -22.23
N THR A 209 -22.54 -7.38 -22.44
CA THR A 209 -22.02 -8.45 -21.58
C THR A 209 -21.71 -7.93 -20.18
N ALA A 210 -21.04 -6.78 -20.08
CA ALA A 210 -20.76 -6.13 -18.80
C ALA A 210 -22.05 -5.78 -18.03
N GLN A 211 -23.06 -5.23 -18.74
CA GLN A 211 -24.36 -4.93 -18.17
C GLN A 211 -25.05 -6.18 -17.60
N LYS A 212 -25.09 -7.29 -18.36
CA LYS A 212 -25.66 -8.56 -17.90
C LYS A 212 -24.92 -9.12 -16.69
N THR A 213 -23.59 -9.09 -16.69
CA THR A 213 -22.78 -9.56 -15.56
C THR A 213 -23.03 -8.75 -14.30
N ILE A 214 -23.14 -7.42 -14.40
CA ILE A 214 -23.40 -6.57 -13.23
C ILE A 214 -24.82 -6.78 -12.70
N MET A 215 -25.81 -6.95 -13.57
CA MET A 215 -27.18 -7.31 -13.16
C MET A 215 -27.22 -8.64 -12.41
N SER A 216 -26.52 -9.66 -12.91
CA SER A 216 -26.42 -10.96 -12.21
C SER A 216 -25.73 -10.84 -10.83
N LYS A 217 -24.70 -9.99 -10.72
CA LYS A 217 -24.06 -9.73 -9.41
C LYS A 217 -24.96 -8.95 -8.46
N LEU A 218 -25.81 -8.05 -8.94
CA LEU A 218 -26.82 -7.39 -8.12
C LEU A 218 -27.83 -8.40 -7.55
N GLU A 219 -28.26 -9.38 -8.35
CA GLU A 219 -29.14 -10.46 -7.87
C GLU A 219 -28.46 -11.29 -6.78
N GLU A 220 -27.19 -11.67 -6.96
CA GLU A 220 -26.41 -12.40 -5.96
C GLU A 220 -26.23 -11.61 -4.65
N LEU A 221 -25.90 -10.31 -4.74
CA LEU A 221 -25.81 -9.43 -3.58
C LEU A 221 -27.15 -9.29 -2.85
N SER A 222 -28.26 -9.22 -3.59
CA SER A 222 -29.59 -9.15 -3.02
C SER A 222 -29.98 -10.43 -2.27
N ALA A 223 -29.57 -11.59 -2.78
CA ALA A 223 -29.77 -12.89 -2.11
C ALA A 223 -28.86 -13.03 -0.88
N LEU A 224 -27.63 -12.52 -0.94
CA LEU A 224 -26.70 -12.52 0.17
C LEU A 224 -27.23 -11.64 1.32
N LEU A 225 -27.76 -10.46 1.00
CA LEU A 225 -28.35 -9.52 1.96
C LEU A 225 -29.48 -10.13 2.80
N GLN A 226 -30.30 -11.01 2.20
CA GLN A 226 -31.39 -11.70 2.91
C GLN A 226 -30.90 -12.70 3.96
N ASN A 227 -29.67 -13.19 3.82
CA ASN A 227 -29.08 -14.20 4.71
C ASN A 227 -28.09 -13.60 5.71
N THR A 228 -27.69 -12.33 5.55
CA THR A 228 -26.74 -11.67 6.42
C THR A 228 -27.42 -11.10 7.67
N ILE A 229 -26.87 -11.44 8.84
CA ILE A 229 -27.36 -10.98 10.15
C ILE A 229 -26.46 -9.86 10.71
N ASP A 230 -25.19 -9.83 10.31
CA ASP A 230 -24.24 -8.81 10.80
C ASP A 230 -24.47 -7.44 10.15
N ILE A 231 -24.52 -6.40 10.98
CA ILE A 231 -24.81 -5.02 10.59
C ILE A 231 -23.66 -4.44 9.76
N SER A 232 -22.41 -4.83 10.03
CA SER A 232 -21.26 -4.32 9.29
C SER A 232 -21.20 -4.92 7.88
N GLU A 233 -21.46 -6.22 7.76
CA GLU A 233 -21.60 -6.89 6.45
C GLU A 233 -22.79 -6.37 5.65
N VAL A 234 -23.96 -6.14 6.28
CA VAL A 234 -25.13 -5.52 5.62
C VAL A 234 -24.76 -4.16 5.02
N LYS A 235 -24.02 -3.32 5.76
CA LYS A 235 -23.54 -2.03 5.23
C LYS A 235 -22.62 -2.21 4.03
N SER A 236 -21.65 -3.13 4.12
CA SER A 236 -20.73 -3.42 3.02
C SER A 236 -21.44 -3.93 1.77
N ILE A 237 -22.48 -4.76 1.92
CA ILE A 237 -23.29 -5.27 0.81
C ILE A 237 -24.08 -4.12 0.16
N CYS A 238 -24.70 -3.24 0.95
CA CYS A 238 -25.39 -2.06 0.45
C CYS A 238 -24.45 -1.10 -0.31
N ASP A 239 -23.23 -0.87 0.18
CA ASP A 239 -22.22 -0.05 -0.49
C ASP A 239 -21.75 -0.69 -1.82
N ALA A 240 -21.61 -2.02 -1.86
CA ALA A 240 -21.31 -2.76 -3.08
C ALA A 240 -22.46 -2.66 -4.10
N MET A 241 -23.71 -2.83 -3.67
CA MET A 241 -24.90 -2.67 -4.52
C MET A 241 -25.00 -1.26 -5.11
N LYS A 242 -24.71 -0.23 -4.30
CA LYS A 242 -24.65 1.16 -4.76
C LYS A 242 -23.60 1.34 -5.86
N SER A 243 -22.43 0.74 -5.69
CA SER A 243 -21.34 0.81 -6.68
C SER A 243 -21.73 0.10 -7.99
N CYS A 244 -22.41 -1.05 -7.92
CA CYS A 244 -22.95 -1.73 -9.10
C CYS A 244 -24.02 -0.91 -9.84
N ALA A 245 -24.91 -0.22 -9.11
CA ALA A 245 -25.91 0.67 -9.71
C ALA A 245 -25.27 1.85 -10.45
N GLN A 246 -24.27 2.49 -9.85
CA GLN A 246 -23.50 3.57 -10.50
C GLN A 246 -22.77 3.10 -11.76
N ALA A 247 -22.22 1.88 -11.74
CA ALA A 247 -21.60 1.28 -12.91
C ALA A 247 -22.62 1.04 -14.05
N LEU A 248 -23.84 0.61 -13.73
CA LEU A 248 -24.92 0.46 -14.73
C LEU A 248 -25.36 1.79 -15.33
N GLU A 249 -25.45 2.86 -14.52
CA GLU A 249 -25.76 4.21 -15.00
C GLU A 249 -24.68 4.70 -15.97
N ALA A 250 -23.40 4.49 -15.64
CA ALA A 250 -22.28 4.82 -16.51
C ALA A 250 -22.33 4.05 -17.84
N LEU A 251 -22.60 2.73 -17.80
CA LEU A 251 -22.77 1.92 -19.01
C LEU A 251 -23.98 2.36 -19.85
N GLY A 252 -25.09 2.74 -19.20
CA GLY A 252 -26.28 3.26 -19.86
C GLY A 252 -26.04 4.60 -20.56
N SER A 253 -25.18 5.44 -20.00
CA SER A 253 -24.79 6.72 -20.62
C SER A 253 -23.96 6.53 -21.90
N LEU A 254 -23.10 5.51 -21.95
CA LEU A 254 -22.26 5.18 -23.10
C LEU A 254 -23.05 4.55 -24.26
N ASN A 255 -24.18 3.91 -23.97
CA ASN A 255 -25.04 3.31 -25.00
C ASN A 255 -26.00 4.32 -25.67
N ARG A 256 -26.00 5.58 -25.21
CA ARG A 256 -26.92 6.64 -25.68
C ARG A 256 -26.25 7.72 -26.55
N THR A 257 -24.92 7.65 -26.70
CA THR A 257 -24.09 8.47 -27.60
C THR A 257 -23.80 7.73 -28.90
#